data_AF-A0A482EVT8-F1
#
_entry.id   AF-A0A482EVT8-F1
#
_cell.length_a   1.000
_cell.length_b   1.000
_cell.length_c   1.000
_cell.angle_alpha   90.00
_cell.angle_beta   90.00
_cell.angle_gamma   90.00
#
_symmetry.space_group_name_H-M   'P 1'
#
loop_
_entity.id
_entity.type
_entity.pdbx_description
1 polymer ?
#
loop_
_entity_poly.entity_id
_entity_poly.type
_entity_poly.pdbx_seq_one_letter_code
_entity_poly.pdbx_strand_id
1 'polypeptide(L)'
;MPSAEASKDIRRPFQVLARRKLRYITLMNRPNQKTVMESYPWMIKDAYSPRRGTYIIHLNRYLMPFFTLLDKKRFTKAEFTEVSRLTNPYSMRLFMSPYASTGRMMEAAAILASNGCGSVMGYQKSYQR
;
A
#
# COMPACT_ATOMS: atom_id res chain seq x y z
N MET A 1 -23.55 -18.07 4.55
CA MET A 1 -23.80 -16.70 4.05
C MET A 1 -22.70 -15.80 4.62
N PRO A 2 -22.01 -14.96 3.82
CA PRO A 2 -21.03 -14.03 4.37
C PRO A 2 -21.72 -13.10 5.39
N SER A 3 -21.06 -12.84 6.53
CA SER A 3 -21.57 -11.95 7.57
C SER A 3 -21.95 -10.58 6.99
N ALA A 4 -22.98 -9.96 7.55
CA ALA A 4 -23.39 -8.60 7.18
C ALA A 4 -22.25 -7.58 7.38
N GLU A 5 -21.35 -7.84 8.33
CA GLU A 5 -20.16 -7.03 8.61
C GLU A 5 -19.12 -7.20 7.51
N ALA A 6 -18.79 -8.43 7.12
CA ALA A 6 -17.88 -8.70 5.99
C ALA A 6 -18.36 -8.01 4.69
N SER A 7 -19.68 -7.96 4.47
CA SER A 7 -20.25 -7.26 3.32
C SER A 7 -20.09 -5.73 3.39
N LYS A 8 -20.06 -5.14 4.60
CA LYS A 8 -19.76 -3.70 4.79
C LYS A 8 -18.27 -3.44 4.61
N ASP A 9 -17.43 -4.32 5.14
CA ASP A 9 -15.97 -4.24 5.09
C ASP A 9 -15.41 -4.43 3.69
N ILE A 10 -16.16 -5.06 2.79
CA ILE A 10 -15.80 -5.16 1.37
C ILE A 10 -16.28 -3.93 0.59
N ARG A 11 -17.53 -3.47 0.80
CA ARG A 11 -18.12 -2.37 0.01
C ARG A 11 -17.49 -1.02 0.30
N ARG A 12 -17.24 -0.71 1.57
CA ARG A 12 -16.76 0.61 1.99
C ARG A 12 -15.36 0.93 1.44
N PRO A 13 -14.38 0.00 1.47
CA PRO A 13 -13.08 0.24 0.87
C PRO A 13 -13.11 0.49 -0.63
N PHE A 14 -14.01 -0.10 -1.42
CA PHE A 14 -14.05 0.15 -2.86
C PHE A 14 -14.38 1.60 -3.19
N GLN A 15 -15.31 2.21 -2.47
CA GLN A 15 -15.63 3.64 -2.64
C GLN A 15 -14.44 4.53 -2.28
N VAL A 16 -13.70 4.16 -1.23
CA VAL A 16 -12.50 4.88 -0.81
C VAL A 16 -11.37 4.70 -1.83
N LEU A 17 -11.20 3.49 -2.35
CA LEU A 17 -10.16 3.12 -3.31
C LEU A 17 -10.38 3.84 -4.65
N ALA A 18 -11.64 4.04 -5.06
CA ALA A 18 -12.00 4.73 -6.31
C ALA A 18 -11.49 6.17 -6.32
N ARG A 19 -11.48 6.82 -5.14
CA ARG A 19 -11.07 8.21 -4.96
C ARG A 19 -9.57 8.35 -4.69
N ARG A 20 -8.88 7.26 -4.39
CA ARG A 20 -7.45 7.27 -4.05
C ARG A 20 -6.60 7.12 -5.31
N LYS A 21 -5.41 7.72 -5.26
CA LYS A 21 -4.36 7.56 -6.25
C LYS A 21 -3.11 7.00 -5.59
N LEU A 22 -2.47 6.05 -6.24
CA LEU A 22 -1.12 5.60 -5.90
C LEU A 22 -0.15 6.68 -6.35
N ARG A 23 0.77 7.05 -5.46
CA ARG A 23 1.81 8.04 -5.72
C ARG A 23 3.13 7.33 -5.55
N TYR A 24 3.97 7.35 -6.57
CA TYR A 24 5.34 6.87 -6.42
C TYR A 24 6.32 8.00 -6.69
N ILE A 25 7.46 7.86 -6.04
CA ILE A 25 8.54 8.81 -6.06
C ILE A 25 9.71 8.10 -6.71
N THR A 26 10.08 8.54 -7.90
CA THR A 26 11.30 8.05 -8.54
C THR A 26 12.47 8.83 -7.96
N LEU A 27 13.19 8.22 -7.04
CA LEU A 27 14.43 8.77 -6.48
C LEU A 27 15.54 8.58 -7.51
N MET A 28 15.79 9.60 -8.33
CA MET A 28 16.96 9.60 -9.23
C MET A 28 18.19 10.09 -8.46
N ASN A 29 19.24 9.27 -8.42
CA ASN A 29 20.49 9.49 -7.68
C ASN A 29 21.40 10.61 -8.27
N ARG A 30 20.84 11.67 -8.86
CA ARG A 30 21.63 12.78 -9.41
C ARG A 30 21.38 14.09 -8.65
N PRO A 31 22.44 14.85 -8.32
CA PRO A 31 22.38 15.95 -7.35
C PRO A 31 21.50 17.15 -7.78
N ASN A 32 21.11 17.26 -9.06
CA ASN A 32 20.38 18.42 -9.60
C ASN A 32 19.04 18.07 -10.27
N GLN A 33 18.50 16.86 -10.08
CA GLN A 33 17.24 16.47 -10.73
C GLN A 33 16.05 16.48 -9.77
N LYS A 34 14.99 17.20 -10.17
CA LYS A 34 13.74 17.28 -9.42
C LYS A 34 13.16 15.88 -9.24
N THR A 35 12.79 15.57 -8.00
CA THR A 35 12.01 14.37 -7.68
C THR A 35 10.72 14.38 -8.48
N VAL A 36 10.57 13.45 -9.44
CA VAL A 36 9.35 13.33 -10.23
C VAL A 36 8.35 12.50 -9.43
N MET A 37 7.22 13.12 -9.13
CA MET A 37 6.12 12.50 -8.42
C MET A 37 5.02 12.18 -9.42
N GLU A 38 4.82 10.89 -9.69
CA GLU A 38 3.79 10.42 -10.61
C GLU A 38 2.63 9.80 -9.82
N SER A 39 1.41 10.03 -10.29
CA SER A 39 0.19 9.65 -9.59
C SER A 39 -0.76 8.90 -10.51
N TYR A 40 -1.13 7.69 -10.12
CA TYR A 40 -2.00 6.80 -10.89
C TYR A 40 -3.27 6.47 -10.10
N PRO A 41 -4.46 6.52 -10.70
CA PRO A 41 -5.66 6.03 -10.03
C PRO A 41 -5.56 4.52 -9.81
N TRP A 42 -6.13 4.03 -8.69
CA TRP A 42 -6.14 2.60 -8.38
C TRP A 42 -7.06 1.81 -9.31
N MET A 43 -8.25 2.35 -9.59
CA MET A 43 -9.27 1.73 -10.42
C MET A 43 -9.52 2.53 -11.69
N ILE A 44 -9.78 1.84 -12.80
CA ILE A 44 -10.19 2.46 -14.07
C ILE A 44 -11.71 2.62 -14.10
N LYS A 45 -12.43 1.69 -13.47
CA LYS A 45 -13.90 1.66 -13.42
C LYS A 45 -14.35 1.34 -12.01
N ASP A 46 -15.56 1.78 -11.67
CA ASP A 46 -16.17 1.46 -10.39
C ASP A 46 -16.38 -0.05 -10.22
N ALA A 47 -16.18 -0.52 -8.99
CA ALA A 47 -16.41 -1.92 -8.64
C ALA A 47 -17.92 -2.21 -8.65
N TYR A 48 -18.31 -3.36 -9.18
CA TYR A 48 -19.70 -3.79 -9.24
C TYR A 48 -19.89 -5.25 -8.83
N SER A 49 -21.12 -5.62 -8.48
CA SER A 49 -21.46 -6.95 -8.00
C SER A 49 -22.35 -7.67 -9.03
N PRO A 50 -21.82 -8.62 -9.81
CA PRO A 50 -22.63 -9.38 -10.77
C PRO A 50 -23.55 -10.40 -10.08
N ARG A 51 -23.16 -10.89 -8.89
CA ARG A 51 -23.93 -11.82 -8.06
C ARG A 51 -23.72 -11.47 -6.59
N ARG A 52 -24.75 -11.71 -5.76
CA ARG A 52 -24.69 -11.46 -4.31
C ARG A 52 -23.47 -12.15 -3.69
N GLY A 53 -22.61 -11.36 -3.05
CA GLY A 53 -21.40 -11.84 -2.39
C GLY A 53 -20.15 -11.88 -3.28
N THR A 54 -20.23 -11.47 -4.54
CA THR A 54 -19.09 -11.39 -5.45
C THR A 54 -18.94 -9.97 -5.97
N TYR A 55 -17.71 -9.46 -6.02
CA TYR A 55 -17.37 -8.13 -6.53
C TYR A 55 -16.28 -8.24 -7.59
N ILE A 56 -16.47 -7.52 -8.69
CA ILE A 56 -15.48 -7.39 -9.77
C ILE A 56 -14.87 -5.99 -9.68
N ILE A 57 -13.53 -5.93 -9.75
CA ILE A 57 -12.74 -4.71 -9.65
C ILE A 57 -11.84 -4.59 -10.87
N HIS A 58 -11.81 -3.41 -11.47
CA HIS A 58 -10.95 -3.11 -12.62
C HIS A 58 -9.76 -2.25 -12.20
N LEU A 59 -8.64 -2.91 -11.89
CA LEU A 59 -7.40 -2.23 -11.54
C LEU A 59 -6.77 -1.54 -12.75
N ASN A 60 -6.05 -0.46 -12.47
CA ASN A 60 -5.30 0.25 -13.48
C ASN A 60 -4.15 -0.59 -14.05
N ARG A 61 -4.16 -0.80 -15.38
CA ARG A 61 -3.11 -1.58 -16.07
C ARG A 61 -1.72 -0.96 -15.91
N TYR A 62 -1.61 0.35 -15.76
CA TYR A 62 -0.34 1.03 -15.47
C TYR A 62 0.24 0.65 -14.09
N LEU A 63 -0.58 0.08 -13.19
CA LEU A 63 -0.11 -0.41 -11.90
C LEU A 63 0.46 -1.84 -11.97
N MET A 64 0.18 -2.59 -13.04
CA MET A 64 0.60 -3.99 -13.15
C MET A 64 2.11 -4.17 -12.99
N PRO A 65 2.98 -3.35 -13.61
CA PRO A 65 4.42 -3.46 -13.40
C PRO A 65 4.82 -3.35 -11.92
N PHE A 66 4.13 -2.58 -11.08
CA PHE A 66 4.44 -2.50 -9.64
C PHE A 66 4.06 -3.77 -8.88
N PHE A 67 3.09 -4.54 -9.39
CA PHE A 67 2.71 -5.83 -8.83
C PHE A 67 3.52 -6.99 -9.42
N THR A 68 4.00 -6.86 -10.67
CA THR A 68 4.60 -7.95 -11.45
C THR A 68 6.07 -7.80 -11.78
N LEU A 69 6.73 -6.65 -11.52
CA LEU A 69 8.19 -6.48 -11.59
C LEU A 69 8.83 -7.26 -10.44
N LEU A 70 8.72 -8.57 -10.59
CA LEU A 70 9.20 -9.67 -9.80
C LEU A 70 10.62 -9.97 -10.25
N ASP A 71 11.58 -9.19 -9.75
CA ASP A 71 12.94 -9.71 -9.65
C ASP A 71 13.30 -9.89 -8.18
N LYS A 72 13.69 -11.13 -7.87
CA LYS A 72 13.57 -11.83 -6.58
C LYS A 72 14.34 -11.22 -5.39
N LYS A 73 14.92 -10.03 -5.51
CA LYS A 73 15.91 -9.49 -4.56
C LYS A 73 15.45 -8.32 -3.68
N ARG A 74 14.28 -7.70 -3.93
CA ARG A 74 13.85 -6.47 -3.21
C ARG A 74 12.34 -6.37 -2.95
N PHE A 75 11.67 -7.47 -2.59
CA PHE A 75 10.22 -7.44 -2.31
C PHE A 75 9.92 -7.82 -0.86
N THR A 76 8.99 -7.08 -0.23
CA THR A 76 8.45 -7.40 1.09
C THR A 76 7.46 -8.56 0.96
N LYS A 77 7.83 -9.75 1.45
CA LYS A 77 6.88 -10.85 1.62
C LYS A 77 6.29 -10.76 3.02
N ALA A 78 4.97 -10.76 3.11
CA ALA A 78 4.24 -10.77 4.37
C ALA A 78 3.24 -11.92 4.36
N GLU A 79 3.20 -12.70 5.43
CA GLU A 79 2.17 -13.72 5.57
C GLU A 79 0.82 -13.06 5.91
N PHE A 80 -0.26 -13.51 5.25
CA PHE A 80 -1.59 -12.97 5.49
C PHE A 80 -2.06 -13.13 6.95
N THR A 81 -1.62 -14.20 7.60
CA THR A 81 -1.86 -14.51 9.02
C THR A 81 -1.27 -13.49 9.97
N GLU A 82 -0.11 -12.92 9.65
CA GLU A 82 0.56 -11.89 10.46
C GLU A 82 -0.11 -10.52 10.28
N VAL A 83 -0.43 -10.18 9.02
CA VAL A 83 -1.00 -8.88 8.67
C VAL A 83 -2.47 -8.75 9.08
N SER A 84 -3.23 -9.85 9.03
CA SER A 84 -4.66 -9.86 9.37
C SER A 84 -4.96 -9.48 10.83
N ARG A 85 -3.96 -9.59 11.71
CA ARG A 85 -4.08 -9.21 13.13
C ARG A 85 -3.94 -7.70 13.35
N LEU A 86 -3.40 -6.96 12.38
CA LEU A 86 -3.14 -5.54 12.48
C LEU A 86 -4.41 -4.74 12.17
N THR A 87 -4.91 -4.00 13.16
CA THR A 87 -6.09 -3.12 13.01
C THR A 87 -5.72 -1.72 12.52
N ASN A 88 -4.52 -1.23 12.88
CA ASN A 88 -4.07 0.11 12.52
C ASN A 88 -3.38 0.12 11.15
N PRO A 89 -3.86 0.93 10.18
CA PRO A 89 -3.26 1.01 8.84
C PRO A 89 -1.82 1.53 8.85
N TYR A 90 -1.41 2.35 9.83
CA TYR A 90 -0.03 2.81 9.95
C TYR A 90 0.91 1.70 10.42
N SER A 91 0.46 0.88 11.37
CA SER A 91 1.20 -0.30 11.83
C SER A 91 1.39 -1.31 10.69
N MET A 92 0.35 -1.51 9.86
CA MET A 92 0.45 -2.36 8.67
C MET A 92 1.47 -1.83 7.65
N ARG A 93 1.56 -0.52 7.45
CA ARG A 93 2.56 0.08 6.55
C ARG A 93 3.99 -0.05 7.09
N LEU A 94 4.18 0.07 8.41
CA LEU A 94 5.48 -0.16 9.04
C LEU A 94 5.91 -1.61 8.87
N PHE A 95 4.99 -2.55 9.09
CA PHE A 95 5.24 -3.97 8.90
C PHE A 95 5.59 -4.32 7.44
N MET A 96 4.87 -3.73 6.49
CA MET A 96 5.10 -3.92 5.05
C MET A 96 6.34 -3.19 4.52
N SER A 97 6.95 -2.35 5.35
CA SER A 97 8.10 -1.56 4.96
C SER A 97 9.29 -2.49 4.67
N PRO A 98 10.03 -2.32 3.56
CA PRO A 98 11.16 -3.19 3.24
C PRO A 98 12.21 -3.24 4.35
N TYR A 99 12.32 -2.16 5.13
CA TYR A 99 13.16 -2.04 6.32
C TYR A 99 12.78 -3.00 7.47
N ALA A 100 11.52 -3.45 7.55
CA ALA A 100 11.08 -4.45 8.52
C ALA A 100 11.37 -5.89 8.04
N SER A 101 11.51 -6.10 6.73
CA SER A 101 11.72 -7.43 6.12
C SER A 101 13.18 -7.82 5.90
N THR A 102 14.11 -6.88 6.05
CA THR A 102 15.56 -7.14 6.01
C THR A 102 16.06 -7.62 7.36
N GLY A 103 15.86 -8.91 7.61
CA GLY A 103 16.47 -9.62 8.72
C GLY A 103 15.50 -10.63 9.31
N ARG A 104 15.93 -11.89 9.35
CA ARG A 104 15.29 -12.95 10.15
C ARG A 104 14.92 -12.38 11.53
N MET A 105 13.80 -12.84 12.06
CA MET A 105 13.10 -12.47 13.32
C MET A 105 13.92 -12.30 14.62
N MET A 106 15.23 -12.12 14.58
CA MET A 106 16.06 -11.77 15.73
C MET A 106 16.91 -10.55 15.35
N GLU A 107 16.49 -9.37 15.82
CA GLU A 107 17.28 -8.12 15.85
C GLU A 107 17.65 -7.50 14.49
N ALA A 108 16.63 -7.04 13.74
CA ALA A 108 16.84 -6.04 12.70
C ALA A 108 16.45 -4.65 13.22
N ALA A 109 17.44 -3.80 13.50
CA ALA A 109 17.22 -2.38 13.81
C ALA A 109 17.33 -1.56 12.52
N ALA A 110 16.25 -0.90 12.13
CA ALA A 110 16.24 0.03 10.99
C ALA A 110 16.13 1.48 11.49
N ILE A 111 17.08 2.32 11.10
CA ILE A 111 17.02 3.76 11.35
C ILE A 111 16.18 4.40 10.24
N LEU A 112 14.98 4.84 10.59
CA LEU A 112 14.08 5.54 9.67
C LEU A 112 14.17 7.05 9.90
N ALA A 113 14.61 7.81 8.89
CA ALA A 113 14.53 9.25 8.93
C ALA A 113 13.05 9.71 8.98
N SER A 114 12.69 10.51 9.99
CA SER A 114 11.31 11.02 10.20
C SER A 114 10.75 11.72 8.96
N ASN A 115 11.61 12.50 8.28
CA ASN A 115 11.27 13.28 7.08
C ASN A 115 10.92 12.39 5.88
N GLY A 116 11.63 11.26 5.72
CA GLY A 116 11.37 10.28 4.66
C GLY A 116 10.20 9.36 4.98
N CYS A 117 10.02 9.01 6.26
CA CYS A 117 8.93 8.18 6.73
C CYS A 117 7.57 8.89 6.56
N GLY A 118 7.48 10.19 6.86
CA GLY A 118 6.21 10.93 6.76
C GLY A 118 5.65 11.06 5.35
N SER A 119 6.50 11.22 4.35
CA SER A 119 6.08 11.35 2.95
C SER A 119 5.62 10.01 2.34
N VAL A 120 6.27 8.91 2.72
CA VAL A 120 5.93 7.54 2.27
C VAL A 120 4.72 6.99 3.02
N MET A 121 4.67 7.19 4.34
CA MET A 121 3.60 6.69 5.22
C MET A 121 2.33 7.53 5.16
N GLY A 122 2.37 8.72 4.53
CA GLY A 122 1.21 9.60 4.39
C GLY A 122 0.57 9.95 5.74
N TYR A 123 1.40 10.28 6.74
CA TYR A 123 0.90 10.69 8.05
C TYR A 123 0.05 11.96 7.97
N GLN A 124 -0.88 12.11 8.90
CA GLN A 124 -1.64 13.35 9.04
C GLN A 124 -0.69 14.50 9.43
N LYS A 125 -1.04 15.73 9.04
CA LYS A 125 -0.25 16.94 9.32
C LYS A 125 0.05 17.15 10.81
N SER A 126 -0.78 16.61 11.70
CA SER A 126 -0.58 16.63 13.15
C SER A 126 0.69 15.92 13.62
N TYR A 127 1.22 14.96 12.83
CA TYR A 127 2.41 14.20 13.15
C TYR A 127 3.71 14.80 12.60
N GLN A 128 3.65 15.97 11.95
CA GLN A 128 4.80 16.63 11.31
C GLN A 128 5.42 17.75 12.17
N ARG A 129 5.42 17.58 13.51
CA ARG A 129 6.03 18.54 14.43
C ARG A 129 7.55 18.47 14.42
#